data_AF-A0A177K8N6-F1
#
_entry.id   AF-A0A177K8N6-F1
#
_cell.length_a   1.000
_cell.length_b   1.000
_cell.length_c   1.000
_cell.angle_alpha   90.00
_cell.angle_beta   90.00
_cell.angle_gamma   90.00
#
_symmetry.space_group_name_H-M   'P 1'
#
loop_
_entity.id
_entity.type
_entity.pdbx_description
1 polymer ?
#
loop_
_entity_poly.entity_id
_entity_poly.type
_entity_poly.pdbx_seq_one_letter_code
_entity_poly.pdbx_strand_id
1 'polypeptide(L)' 'MLGGPSGDTAVKDPEEWVTGDEPMTGAQRSYLDTLAREAGEQIPADLTKAQASEHIDRLQQATGRGASD' A
#
# COMPACT_ATOMS: atom_id res chain seq x y z
N MET A 1 -10.99 -28.08 40.80
CA MET A 1 -9.88 -27.52 39.99
C MET A 1 -10.38 -26.23 39.37
N LEU A 2 -9.70 -25.11 39.61
CA LEU A 2 -10.05 -23.76 39.13
C LEU A 2 -9.19 -23.41 37.90
N GLY A 3 -9.79 -22.78 36.89
CA GLY A 3 -9.11 -21.90 35.93
C GLY A 3 -9.07 -22.35 34.45
N GLY A 4 -9.92 -21.76 33.60
CA GLY A 4 -9.54 -21.43 32.21
C GLY A 4 -9.08 -19.96 32.14
N PRO A 5 -8.96 -19.29 30.97
CA PRO A 5 -8.90 -19.75 29.56
C PRO A 5 -7.50 -19.42 28.96
N SER A 6 -7.16 -19.75 27.71
CA SER A 6 -7.20 -18.77 26.61
C SER A 6 -6.69 -19.43 25.33
N GLY A 7 -7.42 -19.23 24.23
CA GLY A 7 -6.95 -19.57 22.90
C GLY A 7 -5.93 -18.54 22.45
N ASP A 8 -4.69 -18.96 22.22
CA ASP A 8 -3.70 -18.21 21.47
C ASP A 8 -4.01 -18.36 19.97
N THR A 9 -5.08 -17.74 19.51
CA THR A 9 -5.09 -17.24 18.14
C THR A 9 -4.25 -15.98 18.18
N ALA A 10 -2.96 -16.10 17.85
CA ALA A 10 -2.09 -14.96 17.57
C ALA A 10 -2.63 -14.23 16.33
N VAL A 11 -3.72 -13.48 16.52
CA VAL A 11 -4.12 -12.40 15.63
C VAL A 11 -3.03 -11.37 15.84
N LYS A 12 -1.99 -11.43 15.01
CA LYS A 12 -0.98 -10.39 14.97
C LYS A 12 -1.70 -9.06 14.78
N ASP A 13 -1.40 -8.09 15.63
CA ASP A 13 -1.91 -6.74 15.47
C ASP A 13 -1.63 -6.29 14.03
N PRO A 14 -2.62 -5.76 13.29
CA PRO A 14 -2.43 -5.31 11.90
C PRO A 14 -1.28 -4.30 11.75
N GLU A 15 -0.95 -3.61 12.84
CA GLU A 15 0.15 -2.65 12.97
C GLU A 15 1.54 -3.31 12.98
N GLU A 16 1.66 -4.61 13.30
CA GLU A 16 2.91 -5.38 13.18
C GLU A 16 3.20 -5.87 11.75
N TRP A 17 2.27 -5.71 10.80
CA TRP A 17 2.53 -6.04 9.40
C TRP A 17 3.39 -4.96 8.72
N VAL A 18 4.69 -4.98 9.04
CA VAL A 18 5.79 -4.18 8.45
C VAL A 18 5.95 -4.27 6.92
N THR A 19 5.12 -5.06 6.22
CA THR A 19 5.18 -5.16 4.76
C THR A 19 4.94 -3.83 4.03
N GLY A 20 4.35 -2.83 4.72
CA GLY A 20 4.16 -1.50 4.18
C GLY A 20 5.43 -0.65 4.09
N ASP A 21 6.39 -0.86 4.99
CA ASP A 21 7.63 -0.07 5.09
C ASP A 21 8.77 -0.60 4.20
N GLU A 22 8.55 -1.73 3.54
CA GLU A 22 9.49 -2.26 2.54
C GLU A 22 9.63 -1.27 1.37
N PRO A 23 10.77 -1.22 0.67
CA PRO A 23 10.89 -0.44 -0.56
C PRO A 23 9.80 -0.82 -1.56
N MET A 24 9.31 0.15 -2.33
CA MET A 24 8.33 -0.15 -3.38
C MET A 24 8.85 -1.24 -4.33
N THR A 25 7.95 -2.10 -4.78
CA THR A 25 8.28 -3.11 -5.78
C THR A 25 8.54 -2.46 -7.15
N GLY A 26 9.30 -3.14 -8.02
CA GLY A 26 9.51 -2.66 -9.39
C GLY A 26 8.20 -2.49 -10.18
N ALA A 27 7.20 -3.33 -9.91
CA ALA A 27 5.87 -3.21 -10.54
C ALA A 27 5.14 -1.94 -10.09
N GLN A 28 5.13 -1.65 -8.78
CA GLN A 28 4.57 -0.40 -8.26
C GLN A 28 5.27 0.81 -8.85
N ARG A 29 6.61 0.80 -8.92
CA ARG A 29 7.41 1.89 -9.51
C ARG A 29 6.99 2.18 -10.95
N SER A 30 6.96 1.17 -11.81
CA SER A 30 6.61 1.34 -13.22
C SER A 30 5.18 1.83 -13.42
N TYR A 31 4.25 1.35 -12.61
CA TYR A 31 2.86 1.78 -12.69
C TYR A 31 2.68 3.22 -12.23
N LEU A 32 3.34 3.58 -11.13
CA LEU A 32 3.34 4.92 -10.56
C LEU A 32 4.01 5.94 -11.49
N ASP A 33 5.09 5.59 -12.20
CA ASP A 33 5.67 6.45 -13.25
C ASP A 33 4.67 6.75 -14.37
N THR A 34 3.97 5.72 -14.84
CA THR A 34 2.94 5.88 -15.89
C THR A 34 1.84 6.84 -15.45
N LEU A 35 1.31 6.61 -14.23
CA LEU A 35 0.26 7.43 -13.64
C LEU A 35 0.71 8.87 -13.37
N ALA A 36 1.92 9.05 -12.85
CA ALA A 36 2.49 10.37 -12.60
C ALA A 36 2.64 11.17 -13.90
N ARG A 37 3.11 10.53 -14.98
CA ARG A 37 3.23 11.15 -16.30
C ARG A 37 1.90 11.59 -16.88
N GLU A 38 0.86 10.78 -16.71
CA GLU A 38 -0.50 11.13 -17.17
C GLU A 38 -1.13 12.25 -16.33
N ALA A 39 -0.89 12.25 -15.02
CA ALA A 39 -1.32 13.33 -14.14
C ALA A 39 -0.47 14.61 -14.27
N GLY A 40 0.67 14.55 -14.98
CA GLY A 40 1.64 15.66 -15.05
C GLY A 40 2.35 15.94 -13.72
N GLU A 41 2.43 14.94 -12.85
CA GLU A 41 3.03 15.03 -11.52
C GLU A 41 4.42 14.37 -11.48
N GLN A 42 5.21 14.70 -10.47
CA GLN A 42 6.47 14.04 -10.16
C GLN A 42 6.35 13.39 -8.79
N ILE A 43 6.71 12.10 -8.70
CA ILE A 43 6.58 11.32 -7.47
C ILE A 43 7.98 10.87 -7.02
N PRO A 44 8.26 10.88 -5.70
CA PRO A 44 9.55 10.42 -5.18
C PRO A 44 9.86 8.97 -5.58
N ALA A 45 11.13 8.69 -5.85
CA ALA A 45 11.59 7.36 -6.24
C ALA A 45 11.85 6.43 -5.05
N ASP A 46 11.88 6.97 -3.83
CA ASP A 46 12.27 6.34 -2.58
C ASP A 46 11.07 6.00 -1.68
N LEU A 47 9.88 5.88 -2.26
CA LEU A 47 8.68 5.48 -1.52
C LEU A 47 8.74 4.04 -1.05
N THR A 48 8.13 3.80 0.11
CA THR A 48 7.81 2.46 0.58
C THR A 48 6.69 1.84 -0.27
N LYS A 49 6.49 0.53 -0.13
CA LYS A 49 5.43 -0.22 -0.77
C LYS A 49 4.06 0.33 -0.40
N ALA A 50 3.84 0.69 0.87
CA ALA A 50 2.58 1.28 1.31
C ALA A 50 2.36 2.65 0.68
N GLN A 51 3.35 3.55 0.75
CA GLN A 51 3.27 4.87 0.15
C GLN A 51 3.05 4.80 -1.36
N ALA A 52 3.73 3.87 -2.05
CA ALA A 52 3.54 3.67 -3.48
C ALA A 52 2.10 3.24 -3.80
N SER A 53 1.49 2.35 -3.01
CA SER A 53 0.08 1.97 -3.18
C SER A 53 -0.86 3.16 -2.96
N GLU A 54 -0.65 3.97 -1.92
CA GLU A 54 -1.46 5.17 -1.68
C GLU A 54 -1.38 6.19 -2.83
N HIS A 55 -0.18 6.42 -3.35
CA HIS A 55 0.02 7.30 -4.51
C HIS A 55 -0.63 6.74 -5.77
N ILE A 56 -0.56 5.42 -5.99
CA ILE A 56 -1.22 4.75 -7.10
C ILE A 56 -2.74 4.98 -7.03
N ASP A 57 -3.37 4.78 -5.87
CA ASP A 57 -4.82 4.95 -5.72
C ASP A 57 -5.25 6.39 -5.93
N ARG A 58 -4.50 7.35 -5.39
CA ARG A 58 -4.73 8.79 -5.61
C ARG A 58 -4.62 9.16 -7.09
N LEU A 59 -3.56 8.70 -7.77
CA LEU A 59 -3.33 9.04 -9.18
C LEU A 59 -4.33 8.34 -10.10
N GLN A 60 -4.76 7.11 -9.79
CA GLN A 60 -5.82 6.44 -10.54
C GLN A 60 -7.14 7.22 -10.48
N GLN A 61 -7.48 7.78 -9.32
CA GLN A 61 -8.65 8.65 -9.17
C GLN A 61 -8.47 9.96 -9.95
N ALA A 62 -7.29 10.60 -9.86
CA ALA A 62 -7.00 11.85 -10.55
C ALA A 62 -7.00 11.72 -12.09
N THR A 63 -6.52 10.59 -12.61
CA THR A 63 -6.46 10.28 -14.05
C THR A 63 -7.75 9.65 -14.59
N GLY A 64 -8.76 9.41 -13.73
CA GLY A 64 -10.04 8.82 -14.12
C GLY A 64 -9.98 7.32 -14.43
N ARG A 65 -8.92 6.62 -14.00
CA ARG A 65 -8.74 5.16 -14.18
C ARG A 65 -9.28 4.32 -13.02
N GLY A 66 -9.59 4.93 -11.87
CA GLY A 66 -10.10 4.25 -10.67
C GLY A 66 -11.60 3.93 -10.67
N ALA A 67 -12.30 4.08 -11.79
CA ALA A 67 -13.72 3.74 -11.89
C ALA A 67 -13.91 2.25 -12.22
N SER A 68 -14.04 1.44 -11.18
CA SER A 68 -14.70 0.13 -11.24
C SER A 68 -15.64 0.01 -10.05
N ASP A 69 -16.68 0.85 -10.05
CA ASP A 69 -18.09 0.48 -9.85
C ASP A 69 -19.00 1.65 -10.29
#